data_AF-A0A257VCA9-F1
#
_entry.id   AF-A0A257VCA9-F1
#
_cell.length_a   1.000
_cell.length_b   1.000
_cell.length_c   1.000
_cell.angle_alpha   90.00
_cell.angle_beta   90.00
_cell.angle_gamma   90.00
#
_symmetry.space_group_name_H-M   'P 1'
#
loop_
_entity.id
_entity.type
_entity.pdbx_description
1 polymer ?
#
loop_
_entity_poly.entity_id
_entity_poly.type
_entity_poly.pdbx_seq_one_letter_code
_entity_poly.pdbx_strand_id
1 'polypeptide(L)'
;MLPSSLLTKLNQASEGGGYLGSLLMGLTFSLTSFACVGPFVGTLLAASVQGDKLQPILGMAFFATGLATPFFVLALFPSYLKKLPRSGVWMMRVKVVMAFLILAAMLKYLSNVDAVWQLDILTRERFLAGWMILFAAPAAYLLGWLRLEGIKPEQEVTIPRLLLGVFLLSFSLSLWPGMSGASLGELDAYVPLAKRTSGGGGGGGYAALPWKKNDLAGALAQAKAEGKQVFVNFTGYACTNCHWMKANMFPLPEIAAALGKYILVELYTDGTDADSEANQKVQES
;
A
#
# COMPACT_ATOMS: atom_id res chain seq x y z
N MET A 1 15.27 14.51 2.42
CA MET A 1 15.68 13.78 3.65
C MET A 1 16.24 14.78 4.64
N LEU A 2 15.62 14.96 5.80
CA LEU A 2 16.09 15.87 6.84
C LEU A 2 17.28 15.23 7.58
N PRO A 3 18.34 15.98 7.90
CA PRO A 3 19.52 15.45 8.60
C PRO A 3 19.14 14.90 9.98
N SER A 4 19.64 13.71 10.29
CA SER A 4 19.37 12.97 11.53
C SER A 4 19.66 13.79 12.78
N SER A 5 20.70 14.63 12.77
CA SER A 5 21.07 15.53 13.87
C SER A 5 20.01 16.60 14.19
N LEU A 6 19.25 17.05 13.19
CA LEU A 6 18.16 18.00 13.39
C LEU A 6 16.94 17.30 13.98
N LEU A 7 16.65 16.10 13.49
CA LEU A 7 15.59 15.23 14.03
C LEU A 7 15.86 14.84 15.49
N THR A 8 17.09 14.48 15.86
CA THR A 8 17.42 14.12 17.24
C THR A 8 17.29 15.31 18.19
N LYS A 9 17.70 16.52 17.76
CA LYS A 9 17.54 17.74 18.56
C LYS A 9 16.08 18.14 18.73
N LEU A 10 15.27 17.99 17.70
CA LEU A 10 13.82 18.27 17.75
C LEU A 10 13.09 17.23 18.63
N ASN A 11 13.53 15.97 18.61
CA ASN A 11 12.97 14.91 19.44
C ASN A 11 13.32 15.11 20.93
N GLN A 12 14.56 15.52 21.22
CA GLN A 12 15.01 15.81 22.58
C GLN A 12 14.38 17.09 23.16
N ALA A 13 14.11 18.09 22.32
CA ALA A 13 13.32 19.27 22.69
C ALA A 13 11.82 18.95 22.87
N SER A 14 11.32 17.86 22.26
CA SER A 14 9.95 17.38 22.43
C SER A 14 9.72 16.66 23.77
N GLU A 15 10.76 16.13 24.42
CA GLU A 15 10.69 15.54 25.77
C GLU A 15 10.75 16.61 26.88
N GLY A 16 11.19 17.84 26.56
CA GLY A 16 11.12 19.00 27.45
C GLY A 16 9.69 19.52 27.54
N GLY A 17 8.96 19.14 28.58
CA GLY A 17 7.59 19.57 28.82
C GLY A 17 7.42 21.09 28.76
N GLY A 18 6.47 21.56 27.95
CA GLY A 18 6.13 22.97 27.75
C GLY A 18 5.31 23.20 26.48
N TYR A 19 4.87 24.44 26.27
CA TYR A 19 4.11 24.84 25.06
C TYR A 19 4.85 24.49 23.76
N LEU A 20 6.18 24.60 23.74
CA LEU A 20 7.02 24.25 22.59
C LEU A 20 6.97 22.74 22.26
N GLY A 21 6.97 21.88 23.27
CA GLY A 21 6.87 20.42 23.09
C GLY A 21 5.51 19.99 22.54
N SER A 22 4.42 20.61 23.02
CA SER A 22 3.07 20.35 22.47
C SER A 22 2.94 20.79 21.00
N LEU A 23 3.59 21.89 20.62
CA LEU A 23 3.60 22.38 19.25
C LEU A 23 4.40 21.45 18.32
N LEU A 24 5.55 20.95 18.77
CA LEU A 24 6.38 19.98 18.03
C LEU A 24 5.68 18.62 17.87
N MET A 25 4.98 18.14 18.89
CA MET A 25 4.14 16.93 18.77
C MET A 25 2.99 17.12 17.76
N GLY A 26 2.31 18.27 17.77
CA GLY A 26 1.26 18.57 16.80
C GLY A 26 1.79 18.63 15.37
N LEU A 27 2.95 19.24 15.17
CA LEU A 27 3.62 19.35 13.87
C LEU A 27 4.01 17.97 13.33
N THR A 28 4.68 17.15 14.14
CA THR A 28 5.11 15.80 13.75
C THR A 28 3.92 14.89 13.44
N PHE A 29 2.86 14.96 14.24
CA PHE A 29 1.62 14.24 13.98
C PHE A 29 0.97 14.67 12.66
N SER A 30 0.94 15.98 12.37
CA SER A 30 0.39 16.50 11.12
C SER A 30 1.21 16.06 9.91
N LEU A 31 2.55 16.20 9.94
CA LEU A 31 3.43 15.74 8.85
C LEU A 31 3.27 14.24 8.59
N THR A 32 3.20 13.44 9.66
CA THR A 32 3.02 12.00 9.54
C THR A 32 1.64 11.66 8.96
N SER A 33 0.59 12.37 9.38
CA SER A 33 -0.76 12.20 8.85
C SER A 33 -0.83 12.54 7.35
N PHE A 34 -0.16 13.61 6.91
CA PHE A 34 -0.10 13.98 5.49
C PHE A 34 0.52 12.89 4.61
N ALA A 35 1.53 12.15 5.10
CA ALA A 35 2.12 11.05 4.34
C ALA A 35 1.11 9.91 4.10
N CYS A 36 0.23 9.64 5.06
CA CYS A 36 -0.77 8.57 4.95
C CYS A 36 -2.02 9.00 4.16
N VAL A 37 -2.38 10.28 4.23
CA VAL A 37 -3.57 10.87 3.60
C VAL A 37 -3.27 11.39 2.18
N GLY A 38 -1.99 11.56 1.85
CA GLY A 38 -1.49 12.09 0.58
C GLY A 38 -2.11 11.48 -0.67
N PRO A 39 -2.19 10.13 -0.82
CA PRO A 39 -2.81 9.53 -2.00
C PRO A 39 -4.30 9.89 -2.16
N PHE A 40 -5.03 9.97 -1.06
CA PHE A 40 -6.46 10.33 -1.09
C PHE A 40 -6.67 11.81 -1.43
N VAL A 41 -5.92 12.71 -0.79
CA VAL A 41 -6.04 14.14 -1.06
C VAL A 41 -5.47 14.49 -2.44
N GLY A 42 -4.42 13.81 -2.90
CA GLY A 42 -3.83 14.00 -4.22
C GLY A 42 -4.80 13.67 -5.36
N THR A 43 -5.55 12.57 -5.26
CA THR A 43 -6.58 12.22 -6.26
C THR A 43 -7.74 13.22 -6.28
N LEU A 44 -8.17 13.72 -5.12
CA LEU A 44 -9.20 14.77 -5.03
C LEU A 44 -8.72 16.12 -5.60
N LEU A 45 -7.44 16.45 -5.41
CA LEU A 45 -6.82 17.64 -6.00
C LEU A 45 -6.70 17.53 -7.52
N ALA A 46 -6.32 16.36 -8.05
CA ALA A 46 -6.29 16.12 -9.50
C ALA A 46 -7.68 16.24 -10.13
N ALA A 47 -8.71 15.66 -9.49
CA ALA A 47 -10.10 15.79 -9.93
C ALA A 47 -10.62 17.24 -9.90
N SER A 48 -10.06 18.09 -9.01
CA SER A 48 -10.43 19.51 -8.93
C SER A 48 -10.00 20.30 -10.17
N VAL A 49 -8.92 19.88 -10.84
CA VAL A 49 -8.40 20.54 -12.06
C VAL A 49 -9.29 20.22 -13.27
N GLN A 50 -9.98 19.08 -13.28
CA GLN A 50 -10.86 18.63 -14.37
C GLN A 50 -12.25 19.28 -14.35
N GLY A 51 -12.48 20.28 -13.49
CA GLY A 51 -13.65 21.17 -13.55
C GLY A 51 -14.82 20.78 -12.63
N ASP A 52 -14.75 19.64 -11.95
CA ASP A 52 -15.80 19.20 -11.04
C ASP A 52 -15.57 19.78 -9.63
N LYS A 53 -16.11 20.98 -9.38
CA LYS A 53 -15.87 21.72 -8.12
C LYS A 53 -16.58 21.10 -6.91
N LEU A 54 -17.64 20.32 -7.13
CA LEU A 54 -18.49 19.82 -6.06
C LEU A 54 -17.91 18.57 -5.39
N GLN A 55 -17.33 17.66 -6.19
CA GLN A 55 -16.81 16.37 -5.73
C GLN A 55 -15.62 16.50 -4.73
N PRO A 56 -14.65 17.41 -4.93
CA PRO A 56 -13.55 17.63 -3.98
C PRO A 56 -14.00 18.27 -2.67
N ILE A 57 -14.92 19.24 -2.72
CA ILE A 57 -15.47 19.92 -1.52
C ILE A 57 -16.21 18.91 -0.66
N LEU A 58 -17.08 18.11 -1.28
CA LEU A 58 -17.83 17.09 -0.58
C LEU A 58 -16.90 16.00 0.00
N GLY A 59 -15.90 15.57 -0.77
CA GLY A 59 -14.88 14.60 -0.32
C GLY A 59 -14.08 15.08 0.90
N MET A 60 -13.61 16.33 0.88
CA MET A 60 -12.90 16.93 2.03
C MET A 60 -13.81 17.11 3.25
N ALA A 61 -15.08 17.48 3.06
CA ALA A 61 -16.04 17.62 4.16
C ALA A 61 -16.35 16.29 4.86
N PHE A 62 -16.55 15.21 4.08
CA PHE A 62 -16.75 13.87 4.65
C PHE A 62 -15.50 13.35 5.36
N PHE A 63 -14.32 13.56 4.78
CA PHE A 63 -13.07 13.14 5.41
C PHE A 63 -12.82 13.84 6.75
N ALA A 64 -13.00 15.17 6.80
CA ALA A 64 -12.87 15.94 8.03
C ALA A 64 -13.91 15.53 9.08
N THR A 65 -15.16 15.32 8.66
CA THR A 65 -16.24 14.89 9.56
C THR A 65 -15.97 13.48 10.10
N GLY A 66 -15.53 12.56 9.25
CA GLY A 66 -15.18 11.20 9.64
C GLY A 66 -14.05 11.15 10.67
N LEU A 67 -12.98 11.95 10.47
CA LEU A 67 -11.89 12.04 11.45
C LEU A 67 -12.29 12.76 12.73
N ALA A 68 -13.16 13.79 12.67
CA ALA A 68 -13.59 14.54 13.85
C ALA A 68 -14.61 13.76 14.72
N THR A 69 -15.42 12.90 14.10
CA THR A 69 -16.47 12.12 14.76
C THR A 69 -15.98 11.34 15.99
N PRO A 70 -14.91 10.51 15.93
CA PRO A 70 -14.46 9.77 17.11
C PRO A 70 -14.01 10.69 18.25
N PHE A 71 -13.35 11.81 17.95
CA PHE A 71 -12.93 12.78 18.96
C PHE A 71 -14.12 13.53 19.58
N PHE A 72 -15.10 13.90 18.77
CA PHE A 72 -16.33 14.55 19.22
C PHE A 72 -17.16 13.63 20.12
N VAL A 73 -17.31 12.36 19.75
CA VAL A 73 -18.01 11.34 20.55
C VAL A 73 -17.27 11.10 21.88
N LEU A 74 -15.94 11.00 21.86
CA LEU A 74 -15.15 10.85 23.09
C LEU A 74 -15.24 12.08 24.01
N ALA A 75 -15.38 13.29 23.45
CA ALA A 75 -15.57 14.51 24.22
C ALA A 75 -16.97 14.59 24.87
N LEU A 76 -18.02 14.10 24.19
CA LEU A 76 -19.40 14.08 24.69
C LEU A 76 -19.62 13.08 25.84
N PHE A 77 -18.86 11.98 25.87
CA PHE A 77 -18.99 10.94 26.89
C PHE A 77 -17.75 10.79 27.78
N PRO A 78 -17.58 11.63 28.83
CA PRO A 78 -16.47 11.52 29.78
C PRO A 78 -16.48 10.17 30.55
N SER A 79 -17.62 9.48 30.57
CA SER A 79 -17.76 8.13 31.12
C SER A 79 -17.02 7.05 30.32
N TYR A 80 -16.81 7.22 29.00
CA TYR A 80 -15.98 6.32 28.19
C TYR A 80 -14.49 6.61 28.39
N LEU A 81 -14.11 7.89 28.55
CA LEU A 81 -12.75 8.28 28.91
C LEU A 81 -12.30 7.70 30.26
N LYS A 82 -13.22 7.64 31.25
CA LYS A 82 -12.94 7.02 32.55
C LYS A 82 -12.85 5.49 32.53
N LYS A 83 -13.40 4.82 31.50
CA LYS A 83 -13.33 3.36 31.32
C LYS A 83 -12.13 2.90 30.50
N LEU A 84 -11.38 3.82 29.90
CA LEU A 84 -10.14 3.47 29.20
C LEU A 84 -9.14 2.87 30.19
N PRO A 85 -8.59 1.68 29.91
CA PRO A 85 -7.57 1.09 30.77
C PRO A 85 -6.41 2.08 30.87
N ARG A 86 -5.94 2.34 32.11
CA ARG A 86 -4.78 3.20 32.34
C ARG A 86 -3.63 2.75 31.43
N SER A 87 -2.83 3.72 30.96
CA SER A 87 -1.67 3.58 30.08
C SER A 87 -0.54 2.72 30.68
N GLY A 88 -0.84 1.45 30.95
CA GLY A 88 0.08 0.46 31.47
C GLY A 88 0.73 -0.33 30.33
N VAL A 89 1.10 -1.57 30.64
CA VAL A 89 1.83 -2.48 29.74
C VAL A 89 1.10 -2.74 28.41
N TRP A 90 -0.24 -2.62 28.38
CA TRP A 90 -1.02 -2.76 27.14
C TRP A 90 -0.72 -1.65 26.11
N MET A 91 -0.58 -0.39 26.54
CA MET A 91 -0.32 0.74 25.65
C MET A 91 1.05 0.62 24.98
N MET A 92 2.05 0.14 25.72
CA MET A 92 3.39 -0.12 25.20
C MET A 92 3.35 -1.18 24.09
N ARG A 93 2.57 -2.26 24.25
CA ARG A 93 2.42 -3.31 23.23
C ARG A 93 1.75 -2.80 21.96
N VAL A 94 0.68 -2.00 22.09
CA VAL A 94 0.00 -1.39 20.95
C VAL A 94 0.98 -0.51 20.16
N LYS A 95 1.81 0.28 20.85
CA LYS A 95 2.84 1.11 20.21
C LYS A 95 3.83 0.26 19.39
N VAL A 96 4.29 -0.86 19.93
CA VAL A 96 5.21 -1.78 19.22
C VAL A 96 4.54 -2.38 17.99
N VAL A 97 3.31 -2.91 18.11
CA VAL A 97 2.58 -3.50 16.98
C VAL A 97 2.28 -2.45 15.90
N MET A 98 1.85 -1.25 16.27
CA MET A 98 1.65 -0.14 15.33
C MET A 98 2.95 0.27 14.63
N ALA A 99 4.08 0.30 15.34
CA ALA A 99 5.36 0.64 14.73
C ALA A 99 5.75 -0.34 13.61
N PHE A 100 5.57 -1.65 13.82
CA PHE A 100 5.80 -2.65 12.78
C PHE A 100 4.83 -2.52 11.60
N LEU A 101 3.56 -2.23 11.86
CA LEU A 101 2.56 -2.01 10.79
C LEU A 101 2.87 -0.76 9.96
N ILE A 102 3.33 0.32 10.60
CA ILE A 102 3.78 1.53 9.91
C ILE A 102 5.03 1.23 9.08
N LEU A 103 5.99 0.48 9.60
CA LEU A 103 7.17 0.04 8.83
C LEU A 103 6.77 -0.81 7.61
N ALA A 104 5.81 -1.71 7.76
CA ALA A 104 5.28 -2.51 6.65
C ALA A 104 4.63 -1.63 5.57
N ALA A 105 3.90 -0.58 5.97
CA ALA A 105 3.32 0.39 5.04
C ALA A 105 4.42 1.23 4.35
N MET A 106 5.45 1.66 5.08
CA MET A 106 6.59 2.38 4.51
C MET A 106 7.32 1.53 3.45
N LEU A 107 7.52 0.23 3.71
CA LEU A 107 8.13 -0.67 2.74
C LEU A 107 7.29 -0.76 1.44
N LYS A 108 5.96 -0.74 1.55
CA LYS A 108 5.05 -0.70 0.38
C LYS A 108 5.22 0.56 -0.45
N TYR A 109 5.29 1.74 0.18
CA TYR A 109 5.54 2.98 -0.56
C TYR A 109 6.93 2.99 -1.21
N LEU A 110 7.95 2.46 -0.52
CA LEU A 110 9.28 2.33 -1.08
C LEU A 110 9.29 1.43 -2.32
N SER A 111 8.52 0.34 -2.30
CA SER A 111 8.36 -0.54 -3.47
C SER A 111 7.64 0.16 -4.64
N ASN A 112 6.65 1.02 -4.38
CA ASN A 112 6.02 1.82 -5.44
C ASN A 112 7.00 2.80 -6.08
N VAL A 113 7.86 3.43 -5.27
CA VAL A 113 8.91 4.33 -5.77
C VAL A 113 9.92 3.54 -6.61
N ASP A 114 10.39 2.39 -6.13
CA ASP A 114 11.31 1.52 -6.87
C ASP A 114 10.72 1.07 -8.23
N ALA A 115 9.41 0.76 -8.26
CA ALA A 115 8.69 0.37 -9.47
C ALA A 115 8.61 1.51 -10.50
N VAL A 116 8.37 2.74 -10.07
CA VAL A 116 8.33 3.93 -10.94
C VAL A 116 9.72 4.26 -11.49
N TRP A 117 10.76 4.10 -10.67
CA TRP A 117 12.14 4.39 -11.04
C TRP A 117 12.83 3.26 -11.82
N GLN A 118 12.15 2.12 -12.01
CA GLN A 118 12.65 0.92 -12.69
C GLN A 118 14.02 0.41 -12.21
N LEU A 119 14.37 0.63 -10.94
CA LEU A 119 15.68 0.25 -10.40
C LEU A 119 15.84 -1.28 -10.21
N ASP A 120 14.73 -2.03 -10.23
CA ASP A 120 14.67 -3.51 -10.08
C ASP A 120 15.38 -4.02 -8.80
N ILE A 121 15.57 -3.15 -7.79
CA ILE A 121 16.26 -3.50 -6.54
C ILE A 121 15.34 -4.33 -5.63
N LEU A 122 14.03 -4.04 -5.63
CA LEU A 122 13.00 -4.79 -4.89
C LEU A 122 12.25 -5.76 -5.82
N THR A 123 12.84 -6.94 -6.06
CA THR A 123 12.10 -8.05 -6.67
C THR A 123 10.97 -8.54 -5.76
N ARG A 124 9.92 -9.16 -6.33
CA ARG A 124 8.74 -9.69 -5.60
C ARG A 124 9.14 -10.51 -4.37
N GLU A 125 10.18 -11.32 -4.48
CA GLU A 125 10.65 -12.18 -3.38
C GLU A 125 11.23 -11.35 -2.23
N ARG A 126 12.02 -10.32 -2.51
CA ARG A 126 12.64 -9.44 -1.49
C ARG A 126 11.60 -8.61 -0.77
N PHE A 127 10.62 -8.08 -1.50
CA PHE A 127 9.50 -7.35 -0.92
C PHE A 127 8.67 -8.24 0.01
N LEU A 128 8.28 -9.43 -0.46
CA LEU A 128 7.53 -10.40 0.34
C LEU A 128 8.33 -10.90 1.56
N ALA A 129 9.64 -11.14 1.42
CA ALA A 129 10.50 -11.52 2.54
C ALA A 129 10.55 -10.42 3.62
N GLY A 130 10.69 -9.15 3.21
CA GLY A 130 10.65 -8.02 4.13
C GLY A 130 9.31 -7.91 4.87
N TRP A 131 8.20 -8.08 4.15
CA TRP A 131 6.86 -8.09 4.75
C TRP A 131 6.66 -9.27 5.72
N MET A 132 7.06 -10.48 5.33
CA MET A 132 6.97 -11.65 6.21
C MET A 132 7.73 -11.44 7.52
N ILE A 133 8.95 -10.88 7.48
CA ILE A 133 9.73 -10.56 8.69
C ILE A 133 9.00 -9.50 9.53
N LEU A 134 8.48 -8.45 8.91
CA LEU A 134 7.79 -7.36 9.60
C LEU A 134 6.47 -7.79 10.26
N PHE A 135 5.77 -8.81 9.72
CA PHE A 135 4.57 -9.39 10.34
C PHE A 135 4.91 -10.53 11.32
N ALA A 136 5.98 -11.29 11.09
CA ALA A 136 6.44 -12.35 11.97
C ALA A 136 7.08 -11.82 13.26
N ALA A 137 7.83 -10.71 13.20
CA ALA A 137 8.48 -10.09 14.36
C ALA A 137 7.49 -9.65 15.46
N PRO A 138 6.40 -8.90 15.19
CA PRO A 138 5.40 -8.58 16.19
C PRO A 138 4.60 -9.82 16.62
N ALA A 139 4.39 -10.81 15.75
CA ALA A 139 3.77 -12.07 16.13
C ALA A 139 4.63 -12.84 17.15
N ALA A 140 5.94 -12.94 16.92
CA ALA A 140 6.89 -13.55 17.85
C ALA A 140 7.04 -12.74 19.15
N TYR A 141 6.93 -11.41 19.10
CA TYR A 141 6.84 -10.56 20.29
C TYR A 141 5.56 -10.82 21.10
N LEU A 142 4.41 -10.92 20.42
CA LEU A 142 3.11 -11.25 21.03
C LEU A 142 3.09 -12.67 21.60
N LEU A 143 3.73 -13.64 20.96
CA LEU A 143 3.86 -15.02 21.44
C LEU A 143 4.90 -15.17 22.56
N GLY A 144 5.71 -14.13 22.83
CA GLY A 144 6.70 -14.12 23.92
C GLY A 144 8.06 -14.73 23.56
N TRP A 145 8.30 -15.04 22.28
CA TRP A 145 9.59 -15.50 21.77
C TRP A 145 10.63 -14.38 21.65
N LEU A 146 10.20 -13.15 21.35
CA LEU A 146 11.06 -11.95 21.33
C LEU A 146 10.77 -11.08 22.55
N ARG A 147 11.76 -10.87 23.40
CA ARG A 147 11.64 -10.06 24.63
C ARG A 147 12.14 -8.63 24.34
N LEU A 148 11.21 -7.70 24.06
CA LEU A 148 11.49 -6.26 24.12
C LEU A 148 11.05 -5.68 25.47
N GLU A 149 11.62 -4.52 25.83
CA GLU A 149 11.39 -3.82 27.11
C GLU A 149 9.90 -3.74 27.48
N GLY A 150 9.58 -4.12 28.72
CA GLY A 150 8.23 -4.00 29.30
C GLY A 150 7.53 -5.29 29.75
N ILE A 151 8.11 -6.48 29.52
CA ILE A 151 7.52 -7.76 29.95
C ILE A 151 8.09 -8.18 31.31
N LYS A 152 7.25 -8.15 32.36
CA LYS A 152 7.53 -8.85 33.62
C LYS A 152 7.31 -10.36 33.41
N PRO A 153 8.15 -11.24 33.99
CA PRO A 153 8.20 -12.69 33.70
C PRO A 153 6.94 -13.49 34.06
N GLU A 154 5.94 -12.89 34.71
CA GLU A 154 4.81 -13.60 35.36
C GLU A 154 3.44 -13.32 34.72
N GLN A 155 3.36 -12.61 33.59
CA GLN A 155 2.06 -12.38 32.92
C GLN A 155 1.73 -13.49 31.94
N GLU A 156 0.76 -14.33 32.34
CA GLU A 156 0.15 -15.34 31.48
C GLU A 156 -0.29 -14.76 30.12
N VAL A 157 -0.16 -15.58 29.08
CA VAL A 157 -0.55 -15.21 27.73
C VAL A 157 -2.08 -15.13 27.68
N THR A 158 -2.63 -13.92 27.77
CA THR A 158 -4.08 -13.71 27.70
C THR A 158 -4.61 -14.14 26.33
N ILE A 159 -5.77 -14.80 26.26
CA ILE A 159 -6.42 -15.26 25.02
C ILE A 159 -6.40 -14.22 23.87
N PRO A 160 -6.72 -12.92 24.06
CA PRO A 160 -6.65 -11.93 22.97
C PRO A 160 -5.23 -11.69 22.44
N ARG A 161 -4.20 -11.86 23.28
CA ARG A 161 -2.79 -11.75 22.87
C ARG A 161 -2.39 -12.92 21.98
N LEU A 162 -2.82 -14.13 22.34
CA LEU A 162 -2.56 -15.34 21.57
C LEU A 162 -3.31 -15.30 20.23
N LEU A 163 -4.59 -14.90 20.22
CA LEU A 163 -5.36 -14.75 18.99
C LEU A 163 -4.75 -13.74 18.02
N LEU A 164 -4.34 -12.56 18.50
CA LEU A 164 -3.72 -11.54 17.65
C LEU A 164 -2.34 -11.98 17.13
N GLY A 165 -1.54 -12.63 17.98
CA GLY A 165 -0.25 -13.18 17.58
C GLY A 165 -0.39 -14.29 16.53
N VAL A 166 -1.31 -15.23 16.74
CA VAL A 166 -1.61 -16.32 15.78
C VAL A 166 -2.17 -15.75 14.48
N PHE A 167 -3.02 -14.72 14.52
CA PHE A 167 -3.53 -14.06 13.32
C PHE A 167 -2.41 -13.43 12.48
N LEU A 168 -1.51 -12.67 13.10
CA LEU A 168 -0.37 -12.05 12.42
C LEU A 168 0.61 -13.09 11.87
N LEU A 169 0.83 -14.19 12.61
CA LEU A 169 1.69 -15.28 12.16
C LEU A 169 1.06 -16.07 11.02
N SER A 170 -0.26 -16.33 11.09
CA SER A 170 -1.03 -16.93 10.00
C SER A 170 -0.99 -16.07 8.75
N PHE A 171 -1.08 -14.74 8.89
CA PHE A 171 -0.96 -13.81 7.76
C PHE A 171 0.45 -13.82 7.17
N SER A 172 1.50 -13.89 8.00
CA SER A 172 2.88 -14.03 7.52
C SER A 172 3.10 -15.36 6.77
N LEU A 173 2.58 -16.47 7.31
CA LEU A 173 2.63 -17.79 6.66
C LEU A 173 1.83 -17.83 5.35
N SER A 174 0.70 -17.11 5.26
CA SER A 174 -0.09 -17.06 4.03
C SER A 174 0.58 -16.27 2.90
N LEU A 175 1.61 -15.45 3.20
CA LEU A 175 2.43 -14.76 2.19
C LEU A 175 3.53 -15.65 1.60
N TRP A 176 3.87 -16.76 2.26
CA TRP A 176 4.90 -17.70 1.82
C TRP A 176 4.64 -18.31 0.42
N PRO A 177 3.42 -18.78 0.08
CA PRO A 177 3.12 -19.25 -1.27
C PRO A 177 3.29 -18.15 -2.34
N GLY A 178 3.18 -16.88 -1.94
CA GLY A 178 3.43 -15.73 -2.79
C GLY A 178 4.85 -15.65 -3.34
N MET A 179 5.85 -16.14 -2.59
CA MET A 179 7.22 -16.23 -3.06
C MET A 179 7.39 -17.27 -4.17
N SER A 180 6.59 -18.35 -4.13
CA SER A 180 6.56 -19.37 -5.20
C SER A 180 5.79 -18.93 -6.45
N GLY A 181 5.34 -17.67 -6.49
CA GLY A 181 4.64 -17.09 -7.62
C GLY A 181 3.15 -17.44 -7.69
N ALA A 182 2.57 -18.11 -6.68
CA ALA A 182 1.14 -18.33 -6.58
C ALA A 182 0.38 -16.99 -6.53
N SER A 183 -0.87 -16.97 -7.02
CA SER A 183 -1.73 -15.80 -6.88
C SER A 183 -2.14 -15.63 -5.42
N LEU A 184 -1.84 -14.48 -4.81
CA LEU A 184 -2.30 -14.15 -3.46
C LEU A 184 -3.70 -13.50 -3.47
N GLY A 185 -4.42 -13.58 -4.60
CA GLY A 185 -5.75 -13.01 -4.77
C GLY A 185 -5.71 -11.49 -4.67
N GLU A 186 -6.44 -10.91 -3.71
CA GLU A 186 -6.51 -9.45 -3.52
C GLU A 186 -5.16 -8.81 -3.15
N LEU A 187 -4.25 -9.58 -2.55
CA LEU A 187 -2.94 -9.07 -2.14
C LEU A 187 -1.98 -8.85 -3.31
N ASP A 188 -2.23 -9.46 -4.48
CA ASP A 188 -1.43 -9.22 -5.69
C ASP A 188 -1.59 -7.78 -6.22
N ALA A 189 -2.66 -7.08 -5.84
CA ALA A 189 -2.81 -5.64 -6.15
C ALA A 189 -1.80 -4.76 -5.41
N TYR A 190 -1.31 -5.24 -4.26
CA TYR A 190 -0.41 -4.48 -3.38
C TYR A 190 1.04 -4.96 -3.48
N VAL A 191 1.29 -6.13 -4.06
CA VAL A 191 2.63 -6.71 -4.24
C VAL A 191 3.08 -6.49 -5.69
N PRO A 192 4.38 -6.22 -5.96
CA PRO A 192 4.89 -6.17 -7.32
C PRO A 192 4.57 -7.47 -8.08
N LEU A 193 4.02 -7.35 -9.29
CA LEU A 193 3.71 -8.52 -10.13
C LEU A 193 4.97 -9.36 -10.36
N ALA A 194 4.84 -10.69 -10.29
CA ALA A 194 5.96 -11.54 -10.66
C ALA A 194 6.28 -11.38 -12.15
N LYS A 195 7.54 -11.04 -12.45
CA LYS A 195 8.17 -11.49 -13.70
C LYS A 195 8.28 -13.03 -13.60
N ARG A 196 7.27 -13.77 -14.07
CA ARG A 196 7.41 -15.23 -14.20
C ARG A 196 8.35 -15.53 -15.36
N THR A 197 9.58 -15.91 -15.06
CA THR A 197 10.38 -16.76 -15.95
C THR A 197 9.65 -18.09 -16.09
N SER A 198 9.55 -18.55 -17.32
CA SER A 198 8.86 -19.77 -17.75
C SER A 198 9.24 -20.99 -16.90
N GLY A 199 8.34 -21.44 -16.01
CA GLY A 199 8.43 -22.74 -15.36
C GLY A 199 7.86 -22.76 -13.94
N GLY A 200 6.58 -23.14 -13.80
CA GLY A 200 5.97 -23.42 -12.48
C GLY A 200 4.49 -23.06 -12.43
N GLY A 201 3.63 -24.08 -12.40
CA GLY A 201 2.18 -23.98 -12.62
C GLY A 201 1.35 -23.33 -11.51
N GLY A 202 0.15 -22.90 -11.90
CA GLY A 202 -0.95 -22.47 -11.02
C GLY A 202 -1.03 -20.94 -10.85
N GLY A 203 -1.89 -20.28 -11.63
CA GLY A 203 -2.21 -18.86 -11.44
C GLY A 203 -2.52 -18.12 -12.75
N GLY A 204 -3.78 -18.22 -13.18
CA GLY A 204 -4.55 -17.25 -13.96
C GLY A 204 -3.90 -16.43 -15.08
N GLY A 205 -4.09 -16.88 -16.32
CA GLY A 205 -4.62 -16.13 -17.48
C GLY A 205 -3.96 -14.84 -18.02
N TYR A 206 -3.41 -13.96 -17.19
CA TYR A 206 -2.95 -12.64 -17.65
C TYR A 206 -1.64 -12.71 -18.46
N ALA A 207 -0.71 -13.58 -18.07
CA ALA A 207 0.53 -13.83 -18.82
C ALA A 207 0.33 -14.67 -20.09
N ALA A 208 -0.85 -15.27 -20.29
CA ALA A 208 -1.17 -16.03 -21.51
C ALA A 208 -1.66 -15.13 -22.65
N LEU A 209 -2.04 -13.88 -22.35
CA LEU A 209 -2.47 -12.91 -23.33
C LEU A 209 -1.26 -12.16 -23.92
N PRO A 210 -1.16 -12.01 -25.26
CA PRO A 210 0.00 -11.40 -25.91
C PRO A 210 -0.05 -9.87 -25.82
N TRP A 211 0.24 -9.33 -24.64
CA TRP A 211 0.29 -7.89 -24.41
C TRP A 211 1.55 -7.27 -25.03
N LYS A 212 1.38 -6.24 -25.86
CA LYS A 212 2.48 -5.38 -26.33
C LYS A 212 2.71 -4.24 -25.34
N LYS A 213 3.93 -4.11 -24.83
CA LYS A 213 4.30 -3.02 -23.90
C LYS A 213 4.70 -1.77 -24.68
N ASN A 214 4.05 -0.64 -24.41
CA ASN A 214 4.35 0.71 -24.93
C ASN A 214 4.45 0.82 -26.47
N ASP A 215 3.89 -0.13 -27.23
CA ASP A 215 3.95 -0.14 -28.70
C ASP A 215 2.56 0.08 -29.31
N LEU A 216 2.06 1.32 -29.22
CA LEU A 216 0.77 1.70 -29.81
C LEU A 216 0.83 1.68 -31.34
N ALA A 217 1.92 2.17 -31.93
CA ALA A 217 2.07 2.26 -33.38
C ALA A 217 2.13 0.88 -34.04
N GLY A 218 2.90 -0.06 -33.47
CA GLY A 218 2.96 -1.43 -33.94
C GLY A 218 1.65 -2.20 -33.73
N ALA A 219 0.95 -1.95 -32.62
CA ALA A 219 -0.38 -2.52 -32.40
C ALA A 219 -1.41 -2.03 -33.44
N LEU A 220 -1.40 -0.74 -33.78
CA LEU A 220 -2.28 -0.17 -34.82
C LEU A 220 -1.92 -0.66 -36.22
N ALA A 221 -0.64 -0.81 -36.54
CA ALA A 221 -0.19 -1.37 -37.82
C ALA A 221 -0.65 -2.84 -37.98
N GLN A 222 -0.49 -3.65 -36.92
CA GLN A 222 -0.95 -5.03 -36.91
C GLN A 222 -2.49 -5.12 -36.99
N ALA A 223 -3.20 -4.24 -36.30
CA ALA A 223 -4.66 -4.15 -36.38
C ALA A 223 -5.16 -3.85 -37.79
N LYS A 224 -4.49 -2.95 -38.49
CA LYS A 224 -4.81 -2.62 -39.89
C LYS A 224 -4.54 -3.81 -40.83
N ALA A 225 -3.49 -4.57 -40.58
CA ALA A 225 -3.14 -5.75 -41.39
C ALA A 225 -4.06 -6.95 -41.15
N GLU A 226 -4.43 -7.21 -39.88
CA GLU A 226 -5.28 -8.34 -39.49
C GLU A 226 -6.78 -8.02 -39.49
N GLY A 227 -7.17 -6.76 -39.69
CA GLY A 227 -8.56 -6.31 -39.64
C GLY A 227 -9.21 -6.42 -38.24
N LYS A 228 -8.39 -6.41 -37.18
CA LYS A 228 -8.85 -6.51 -35.78
C LYS A 228 -8.84 -5.14 -35.09
N GLN A 229 -9.64 -4.99 -34.05
CA GLN A 229 -9.62 -3.80 -33.20
C GLN A 229 -8.48 -3.87 -32.17
N VAL A 230 -7.93 -2.71 -31.79
CA VAL A 230 -6.92 -2.62 -30.73
C VAL A 230 -7.61 -2.34 -29.40
N PHE A 231 -7.25 -3.09 -28.37
CA PHE A 231 -7.61 -2.79 -27.00
C PHE A 231 -6.43 -2.11 -26.32
N VAL A 232 -6.61 -0.83 -25.96
CA VAL A 232 -5.58 -0.02 -25.29
C VAL A 232 -5.85 -0.02 -23.80
N ASN A 233 -4.92 -0.58 -23.03
CA ASN A 233 -4.96 -0.56 -21.57
C ASN A 233 -3.96 0.46 -21.02
N PHE A 234 -4.45 1.59 -20.52
CA PHE A 234 -3.61 2.54 -19.78
C PHE A 234 -3.35 1.98 -18.38
N THR A 235 -2.10 1.72 -18.07
CA THR A 235 -1.66 1.08 -16.82
C THR A 235 -0.57 1.90 -16.14
N GLY A 236 -0.30 1.60 -14.87
CA GLY A 236 0.85 2.15 -14.15
C GLY A 236 1.69 1.08 -13.46
N TYR A 237 2.96 1.38 -13.22
CA TYR A 237 3.90 0.64 -12.39
C TYR A 237 3.49 0.64 -10.90
N ALA A 238 2.99 1.76 -10.37
CA ALA A 238 2.55 1.93 -8.99
C ALA A 238 1.02 1.91 -8.81
N CYS A 239 0.26 1.76 -9.90
CA CYS A 239 -1.20 1.76 -9.90
C CYS A 239 -1.77 0.45 -9.31
N THR A 240 -2.19 0.48 -8.04
CA THR A 240 -2.76 -0.70 -7.34
C THR A 240 -4.01 -1.23 -8.02
N ASN A 241 -4.89 -0.37 -8.53
CA ASN A 241 -6.10 -0.79 -9.24
C ASN A 241 -5.76 -1.51 -10.56
N CYS A 242 -4.74 -1.02 -11.28
CA CYS A 242 -4.26 -1.64 -12.50
C CYS A 242 -3.71 -3.05 -12.21
N HIS A 243 -2.91 -3.20 -11.16
CA HIS A 243 -2.43 -4.50 -10.69
C HIS A 243 -3.58 -5.42 -10.26
N TRP A 244 -4.60 -4.89 -9.59
CA TRP A 244 -5.81 -5.64 -9.22
C TRP A 244 -6.55 -6.17 -10.44
N MET A 245 -6.76 -5.35 -11.47
CA MET A 245 -7.40 -5.78 -12.73
C MET A 245 -6.59 -6.87 -13.42
N LYS A 246 -5.25 -6.74 -13.45
CA LYS A 246 -4.35 -7.75 -14.04
C LYS A 246 -4.36 -9.07 -13.28
N ALA A 247 -4.47 -9.03 -11.96
CA ALA A 247 -4.46 -10.22 -11.11
C ALA A 247 -5.83 -10.91 -11.00
N ASN A 248 -6.93 -10.15 -10.99
CA ASN A 248 -8.26 -10.66 -10.62
C ASN A 248 -9.30 -10.60 -11.75
N MET A 249 -9.18 -9.66 -12.70
CA MET A 249 -10.19 -9.44 -13.73
C MET A 249 -9.78 -10.05 -15.08
N PHE A 250 -8.61 -9.68 -15.61
CA PHE A 250 -8.14 -10.15 -16.92
C PHE A 250 -7.89 -11.66 -17.01
N PRO A 251 -7.56 -12.39 -15.92
CA PRO A 251 -7.48 -13.84 -15.96
C PRO A 251 -8.81 -14.58 -16.07
N LEU A 252 -9.96 -13.92 -15.87
CA LEU A 252 -11.26 -14.57 -15.94
C LEU A 252 -11.51 -15.10 -17.36
N PRO A 253 -11.99 -16.34 -17.53
CA PRO A 253 -12.06 -16.99 -18.84
C PRO A 253 -12.95 -16.24 -19.83
N GLU A 254 -14.06 -15.65 -19.35
CA GLU A 254 -14.96 -14.84 -20.17
C GLU A 254 -14.28 -13.57 -20.70
N ILE A 255 -13.48 -12.92 -19.85
CA ILE A 255 -12.78 -11.68 -20.19
C ILE A 255 -11.57 -11.98 -21.05
N ALA A 256 -10.79 -13.00 -20.73
CA ALA A 256 -9.67 -13.45 -21.55
C ALA A 256 -10.14 -13.86 -22.96
N ALA A 257 -11.29 -14.53 -23.09
CA ALA A 257 -11.87 -14.88 -24.38
C ALA A 257 -12.35 -13.64 -25.16
N ALA A 258 -12.90 -12.63 -24.48
CA ALA A 258 -13.27 -11.36 -25.10
C ALA A 258 -12.03 -10.59 -25.57
N LEU A 259 -11.00 -10.49 -24.72
CA LEU A 259 -9.73 -9.81 -25.00
C LEU A 259 -8.94 -10.49 -26.13
N GLY A 260 -9.01 -11.81 -26.25
CA GLY A 260 -8.37 -12.56 -27.34
C GLY A 260 -8.84 -12.19 -28.76
N LYS A 261 -9.96 -11.47 -28.90
CA LYS A 261 -10.46 -10.95 -30.19
C LYS A 261 -9.76 -9.66 -30.62
N TYR A 262 -9.05 -9.02 -29.71
CA TYR A 262 -8.40 -7.73 -29.91
C TYR A 262 -6.88 -7.89 -29.94
N ILE A 263 -6.20 -6.90 -30.52
CA ILE A 263 -4.76 -6.74 -30.33
C ILE A 263 -4.56 -5.95 -29.05
N LEU A 264 -3.85 -6.54 -28.10
CA LEU A 264 -3.72 -6.03 -26.75
C LEU A 264 -2.46 -5.19 -26.61
N VAL A 265 -2.61 -3.93 -26.22
CA VAL A 265 -1.48 -3.03 -25.93
C VAL A 265 -1.62 -2.43 -24.53
N GLU A 266 -0.51 -2.37 -23.80
CA GLU A 266 -0.42 -1.71 -22.50
C GLU A 266 0.46 -0.48 -22.60
N LEU A 267 -0.10 0.65 -22.20
CA LEU A 267 0.59 1.93 -22.17
C LEU A 267 0.81 2.31 -20.71
N TYR A 268 2.07 2.31 -20.29
CA TYR A 268 2.45 2.75 -18.96
C TYR A 268 2.46 4.27 -18.91
N THR A 269 1.81 4.88 -17.91
CA THR A 269 1.65 6.34 -17.83
C THR A 269 2.17 6.96 -16.53
N ASP A 270 2.71 6.20 -15.59
CA ASP A 270 3.20 6.71 -14.30
C ASP A 270 4.73 6.60 -14.14
N GLY A 271 5.44 6.11 -15.16
CA GLY A 271 6.89 6.05 -15.20
C GLY A 271 7.53 7.42 -15.51
N THR A 272 8.80 7.56 -15.18
CA THR A 272 9.62 8.73 -15.55
C THR A 272 10.36 8.54 -16.88
N ASP A 273 10.04 7.48 -17.62
CA ASP A 273 10.60 7.16 -18.93
C ASP A 273 9.91 7.95 -20.07
N ALA A 274 10.64 8.17 -21.17
CA ALA A 274 10.14 8.91 -22.32
C ALA A 274 8.89 8.28 -22.96
N ASP A 275 8.78 6.94 -22.90
CA ASP A 275 7.60 6.21 -23.36
C ASP A 275 6.39 6.53 -22.47
N SER A 276 6.57 6.58 -21.15
CA SER A 276 5.51 6.94 -20.21
C SER A 276 5.02 8.38 -20.37
N GLU A 277 5.93 9.33 -20.61
CA GLU A 277 5.54 10.72 -20.91
C GLU A 277 4.78 10.84 -22.25
N ALA A 278 5.18 10.08 -23.28
CA ALA A 278 4.46 10.03 -24.54
C ALA A 278 3.06 9.44 -24.36
N ASN A 279 2.94 8.37 -23.57
CA ASN A 279 1.66 7.74 -23.27
C ASN A 279 0.73 8.62 -22.44
N GLN A 280 1.26 9.41 -21.49
CA GLN A 280 0.46 10.41 -20.74
C GLN A 280 -0.22 11.40 -21.68
N LYS A 281 0.50 11.91 -22.69
CA LYS A 281 -0.07 12.84 -23.68
C LYS A 281 -1.20 12.22 -24.50
N VAL A 282 -1.12 10.92 -24.77
CA VAL A 282 -2.18 10.17 -25.46
C VAL A 282 -3.38 9.91 -24.56
N GLN A 283 -3.18 9.82 -23.23
CA GLN A 283 -4.27 9.67 -22.28
C GLN A 283 -5.06 10.99 -22.09
N GLU A 284 -4.38 12.13 -22.21
CA GLU A 284 -4.98 13.46 -22.03
C GLU A 284 -5.60 14.05 -23.32
N SER A 285 -5.35 13.44 -24.49
CA SER A 285 -5.88 13.85 -25.80
C SER A 285 -7.23 13.21 -26.11
#